data_AF-A0A925W2E0-F1
#
_entry.id   AF-A0A925W2E0-F1
#
_cell.length_a   1.000
_cell.length_b   1.000
_cell.length_c   1.000
_cell.angle_alpha   90.00
_cell.angle_beta   90.00
_cell.angle_gamma   90.00
#
_symmetry.space_group_name_H-M   'P 1'
#
loop_
_entity.id
_entity.type
_entity.pdbx_description
1 polymer ?
#
loop_
_entity_poly.entity_id
_entity_poly.type
_entity_poly.pdbx_seq_one_letter_code
_entity_poly.pdbx_strand_id
1 'polypeptide(L)' 'MNTPTGKIALVTGANRGLGRSMALHLAAQGVDVIGT' A
#
# COMPACT_ATOMS: atom_id res chain seq x y z
N MET A 1 16.88 -14.63 10.08
CA MET A 1 16.22 -13.48 9.41
C MET A 1 14.77 -13.83 9.25
N ASN A 2 13.87 -13.11 9.93
CA ASN A 2 12.43 -13.35 9.83
C ASN A 2 11.91 -12.62 8.60
N THR A 3 11.59 -13.34 7.53
CA THR A 3 10.96 -12.75 6.35
C THR A 3 9.52 -12.37 6.72
N PRO A 4 9.08 -11.12 6.51
CA PRO A 4 7.68 -10.75 6.67
C PRO A 4 6.81 -11.64 5.77
N THR A 5 5.83 -12.33 6.34
CA THR A 5 4.93 -13.24 5.61
C THR A 5 3.73 -12.51 4.98
N GLY A 6 3.64 -11.18 5.17
CA GLY A 6 2.59 -10.32 4.63
C GLY A 6 2.83 -9.92 3.18
N LYS A 7 1.74 -9.63 2.44
CA LYS A 7 1.82 -9.03 1.11
C LYS A 7 2.17 -7.55 1.24
N ILE A 8 3.01 -7.04 0.34
CA ILE A 8 3.33 -5.61 0.21
C ILE A 8 2.77 -5.10 -1.12
N ALA A 9 2.09 -3.96 -1.11
CA ALA A 9 1.55 -3.31 -2.30
C ALA A 9 2.42 -2.11 -2.71
N LEU A 10 2.86 -2.10 -3.99
CA LEU A 10 3.49 -0.93 -4.61
C LEU A 10 2.44 -0.16 -5.41
N VAL A 11 2.17 1.08 -5.01
CA VAL A 11 1.13 1.94 -5.62
C VAL A 11 1.75 3.21 -6.19
N THR A 12 1.75 3.37 -7.51
CA THR A 12 2.16 4.61 -8.17
C THR A 12 0.98 5.59 -8.30
N GLY A 13 1.24 6.89 -8.30
CA GLY A 13 0.19 7.91 -8.30
C GLY A 13 -0.57 7.97 -6.96
N ALA A 14 0.07 7.60 -5.86
CA ALA A 14 -0.54 7.51 -4.53
C ALA A 14 -0.84 8.88 -3.89
N ASN A 15 -0.40 9.98 -4.52
CA ASN A 15 -0.59 11.33 -3.98
C ASN A 15 -1.99 11.90 -4.21
N ARG A 16 -2.75 11.40 -5.20
CA ARG A 16 -4.08 11.95 -5.52
C ARG A 16 -5.01 10.94 -6.20
N GLY A 17 -6.29 11.30 -6.27
CA GLY A 17 -7.31 10.55 -7.01
C GLY A 17 -7.40 9.09 -6.56
N LEU A 18 -7.55 8.20 -7.54
CA LEU A 18 -7.76 6.77 -7.31
C LEU A 18 -6.55 6.10 -6.64
N GLY A 19 -5.33 6.48 -7.00
CA GLY A 19 -4.12 5.91 -6.41
C GLY A 19 -4.04 6.16 -4.90
N ARG A 20 -4.32 7.41 -4.47
CA ARG A 20 -4.40 7.76 -3.03
C ARG A 20 -5.49 6.96 -2.33
N SER A 21 -6.69 6.89 -2.92
CA SER A 21 -7.80 6.15 -2.32
C SER A 21 -7.45 4.67 -2.13
N MET A 22 -6.85 4.04 -3.14
CA MET A 22 -6.45 2.63 -3.09
C MET A 22 -5.38 2.38 -2.02
N ALA A 23 -4.33 3.20 -1.98
CA ALA A 23 -3.26 3.09 -0.99
C ALA A 23 -3.81 3.15 0.44
N LEU A 24 -4.71 4.12 0.71
CA LEU A 24 -5.33 4.26 2.03
C LEU A 24 -6.23 3.08 2.40
N HIS A 25 -7.02 2.55 1.46
CA HIS A 25 -7.88 1.39 1.73
C HIS A 25 -7.07 0.12 1.98
N LEU A 26 -5.98 -0.11 1.24
CA LEU A 26 -5.08 -1.24 1.46
C LEU A 26 -4.38 -1.14 2.82
N ALA A 27 -3.88 0.04 3.17
CA ALA A 27 -3.27 0.28 4.49
C ALA A 27 -4.29 0.06 5.64
N ALA A 28 -5.54 0.49 5.46
CA ALA A 28 -6.61 0.28 6.45
C ALA A 28 -6.96 -1.22 6.64
N GLN A 29 -6.68 -2.06 5.65
CA GLN A 29 -6.81 -3.52 5.73
C GLN A 29 -5.55 -4.21 6.27
N GLY A 30 -4.52 -3.46 6.68
CA GLY A 30 -3.28 -3.98 7.23
C GLY A 30 -2.28 -4.48 6.18
N VAL A 31 -2.44 -4.07 4.92
CA VAL A 31 -1.45 -4.31 3.87
C VAL A 31 -0.38 -3.23 3.96
N ASP A 32 0.89 -3.61 3.97
CA ASP A 32 1.98 -2.65 3.88
C ASP A 32 2.02 -2.04 2.47
N VAL A 33 2.08 -0.71 2.40
CA VAL A 33 2.02 0.04 1.14
C VAL A 33 3.26 0.90 0.95
N ILE A 34 3.86 0.82 -0.23
CA ILE A 34 4.89 1.75 -0.71
C ILE A 34 4.27 2.54 -1.86
N GLY A 35 4.34 3.89 -1.83
CA GLY A 35 3.77 4.68 -2.91
C GLY A 35 4.49 5.99 -3.22
N THR A 36 4.28 6.46 -4.45
CA THR A 36 4.88 7.68 -5.04
C THR A 36 3.83 8.58 -5.68
#